data_AF-A0A7W2M5T1-F1
#
_entry.id   AF-A0A7W2M5T1-F1
#
_cell.length_a   1.000
_cell.length_b   1.000
_cell.length_c   1.000
_cell.angle_alpha   90.00
_cell.angle_beta   90.00
_cell.angle_gamma   90.00
#
_symmetry.space_group_name_H-M   'P 1'
#
loop_
_entity.id
_entity.type
_entity.pdbx_description
1 polymer ?
#
loop_
_entity_poly.entity_id
_entity_poly.type
_entity_poly.pdbx_seq_one_letter_code
_entity_poly.pdbx_strand_id
1 'polypeptide(L)'
;MKKLTEVASLLKHEKQTSGHYPEKLSTIIRNNPLHNKIDKDYWGREFFYERHPSGESFILISLGPDGNLNTPDDIAYEFSAD
;
A
#
# COMPACT_ATOMS: atom_id res chain seq x y z
N MET A 1 12.52 -2.54 -1.38
CA MET A 1 11.85 -2.56 -0.06
C MET A 1 11.42 -1.17 0.46
N LYS A 2 12.18 -0.08 0.25
CA LYS A 2 11.85 1.25 0.83
C LYS A 2 10.43 1.77 0.53
N LYS A 3 9.87 1.45 -0.64
CA LYS A 3 8.58 1.98 -1.09
C LYS A 3 7.37 1.36 -0.38
N LEU A 4 7.35 0.04 -0.20
CA LEU A 4 6.35 -0.66 0.61
C LEU A 4 6.32 -0.12 2.05
N THR A 5 7.50 0.10 2.64
CA THR A 5 7.62 0.68 3.98
C THR A 5 7.09 2.11 4.05
N GLU A 6 7.37 2.93 3.03
CA GLU A 6 6.85 4.30 2.93
C GLU A 6 5.32 4.33 2.84
N VAL A 7 4.74 3.49 1.97
CA VAL A 7 3.29 3.31 1.85
C VAL A 7 2.69 2.82 3.19
N ALA A 8 3.30 1.82 3.82
CA ALA A 8 2.86 1.32 5.12
C ALA A 8 2.92 2.38 6.22
N SER A 9 3.95 3.22 6.24
CA SER A 9 4.06 4.36 7.16
C SER A 9 2.97 5.40 6.93
N LEU A 10 2.64 5.71 5.67
CA LEU A 10 1.55 6.62 5.34
C LEU A 10 0.18 6.06 5.71
N LEU A 11 -0.05 4.77 5.45
CA LEU A 11 -1.25 4.06 5.89
C LEU A 11 -1.42 4.11 7.41
N LYS A 12 -0.32 3.89 8.17
CA LYS A 12 -0.34 4.01 9.63
C LYS A 12 -0.66 5.42 10.09
N HIS A 13 -0.05 6.43 9.47
CA HIS A 13 -0.32 7.84 9.81
C HIS A 13 -1.77 8.23 9.52
N GLU A 14 -2.32 7.76 8.40
CA GLU A 14 -3.74 7.93 8.08
C GLU A 14 -4.63 7.22 9.08
N LYS A 15 -4.34 5.97 9.46
CA LYS A 15 -5.09 5.29 10.52
C LYS A 15 -5.04 6.06 11.84
N GLN A 16 -3.91 6.66 12.20
CA GLN A 16 -3.82 7.48 13.42
C GLN A 16 -4.69 8.75 13.36
N THR A 17 -4.90 9.30 12.17
CA THR A 17 -5.69 10.53 11.97
C THR A 17 -7.18 10.25 11.75
N SER A 18 -7.48 9.28 10.87
CA SER A 18 -8.82 8.87 10.45
C SER A 18 -9.42 7.76 11.32
N GLY A 19 -8.63 7.14 12.20
CA GLY A 19 -9.03 6.03 13.08
C GLY A 19 -9.01 4.65 12.43
N HIS A 20 -8.99 4.55 11.10
CA HIS A 20 -9.04 3.30 10.35
C HIS A 20 -8.10 3.35 9.14
N TYR A 21 -7.68 2.18 8.64
CA TYR A 21 -6.99 2.15 7.36
C TYR A 21 -7.92 2.60 6.22
N PRO A 22 -7.39 3.37 5.25
CA PRO A 22 -8.15 3.79 4.09
C PRO A 22 -8.54 2.58 3.24
N GLU A 23 -9.61 2.68 2.45
CA GLU A 23 -10.00 1.60 1.53
C GLU A 23 -9.09 1.51 0.29
N LYS A 24 -8.41 2.60 -0.04
CA LYS A 24 -7.54 2.70 -1.21
C LYS A 24 -6.29 3.48 -0.86
N LEU A 25 -5.15 3.10 -1.45
CA LEU A 25 -3.93 3.91 -1.37
C LEU A 25 -4.19 5.33 -1.85
N SER A 26 -4.96 5.53 -2.92
CA SER A 26 -5.30 6.86 -3.44
C SER A 26 -5.88 7.83 -2.40
N THR A 27 -6.50 7.31 -1.32
CA THR A 27 -7.00 8.14 -0.21
C THR A 27 -5.87 8.82 0.55
N ILE A 28 -4.75 8.12 0.83
CA ILE A 28 -3.57 8.71 1.49
C ILE A 28 -2.72 9.57 0.55
N ILE A 29 -2.96 9.44 -0.76
CA ILE A 29 -2.30 10.22 -1.81
C ILE A 29 -3.04 11.54 -2.06
N ARG A 30 -4.22 11.74 -1.44
CA ARG A 30 -5.05 12.95 -1.59
C ARG A 30 -4.18 14.20 -1.46
N ASN A 31 -3.91 14.81 -2.62
CA ASN A 31 -3.40 16.16 -2.81
C ASN A 31 -1.91 16.48 -2.60
N ASN A 32 -1.01 15.52 -2.41
CA ASN A 32 0.43 15.86 -2.47
C ASN A 32 1.01 15.47 -3.85
N PRO A 33 1.22 16.42 -4.79
CA PRO A 33 1.77 16.12 -6.12
C PRO A 33 3.17 15.50 -6.06
N LEU A 34 3.90 15.70 -4.96
CA LEU A 34 5.18 15.05 -4.68
C LEU A 34 5.04 13.55 -4.35
N HIS A 35 3.88 13.10 -3.84
CA HIS A 35 3.63 11.71 -3.43
C HIS A 35 2.72 10.94 -4.40
N ASN A 36 2.41 11.51 -5.58
CA ASN A 36 1.51 10.94 -6.58
C ASN A 36 2.06 9.68 -7.30
N LYS A 37 3.04 9.00 -6.71
CA LYS A 37 3.68 7.79 -7.25
C LYS A 37 3.93 6.73 -6.17
N ILE A 38 3.35 6.87 -4.97
CA ILE A 38 3.47 5.84 -3.92
C ILE A 38 2.56 4.65 -4.21
N ASP A 39 1.48 4.86 -4.97
CA ASP A 39 0.59 3.83 -5.52
C ASP A 39 1.30 2.94 -6.52
N LYS A 40 2.51 3.33 -6.96
CA LYS A 40 3.31 2.58 -7.92
C LYS A 40 4.55 2.01 -7.28
N ASP A 41 4.94 0.82 -7.69
CA ASP A 41 6.20 0.20 -7.36
C ASP A 41 7.42 0.91 -7.98
N TYR A 42 8.61 0.39 -7.70
CA TYR A 42 9.84 0.84 -8.33
C TYR A 42 9.81 0.70 -9.87
N TRP A 43 9.04 -0.26 -10.38
CA TRP A 43 8.84 -0.51 -11.81
C TRP A 43 7.72 0.33 -12.44
N GLY A 44 7.05 1.20 -11.66
CA GLY A 44 5.96 2.04 -12.16
C GLY A 44 4.62 1.31 -12.29
N ARG A 45 4.49 0.13 -11.67
CA ARG A 45 3.26 -0.70 -11.64
C ARG A 45 2.44 -0.41 -10.40
N GLU A 46 1.13 -0.45 -10.49
CA GLU A 46 0.27 -0.20 -9.32
C GLU A 46 0.41 -1.30 -8.27
N PHE A 47 0.54 -0.92 -7.00
CA PHE A 47 0.46 -1.86 -5.90
C PHE A 47 -0.99 -2.36 -5.76
N PHE A 48 -1.15 -3.65 -5.54
CA PHE A 48 -2.43 -4.19 -5.16
C PHE A 48 -2.64 -3.97 -3.66
N TYR A 49 -3.61 -3.13 -3.31
CA TYR A 49 -3.93 -2.85 -1.91
C TYR A 49 -5.32 -3.34 -1.59
N GLU A 50 -5.41 -4.16 -0.55
CA GLU A 50 -6.67 -4.67 -0.04
C GLU A 50 -6.72 -4.47 1.47
N ARG A 51 -7.72 -3.72 1.93
CA ARG A 51 -7.96 -3.52 3.37
C ARG A 51 -8.80 -4.67 3.90
N HIS A 52 -8.47 -5.14 5.10
CA HIS A 52 -9.36 -6.05 5.82
C HIS A 52 -10.68 -5.34 6.18
N PRO A 53 -11.84 -6.03 6.13
CA PRO A 53 -13.14 -5.44 6.49
C PRO A 53 -13.15 -4.83 7.89
N SER A 54 -12.44 -5.42 8.85
CA SER A 54 -12.28 -4.88 10.21
C SER A 54 -11.62 -3.48 10.27
N GLY A 55 -10.90 -3.07 9.22
CA GLY A 55 -10.19 -1.78 9.19
C GLY A 55 -8.91 -1.72 10.04
N GLU A 56 -8.53 -2.85 10.65
CA GLU A 56 -7.36 -2.99 11.53
C GLU A 56 -6.15 -3.61 10.86
N SER A 57 -6.35 -4.26 9.71
CA SER A 57 -5.31 -4.92 8.92
C SER A 57 -5.42 -4.56 7.45
N PHE A 58 -4.32 -4.70 6.71
CA PHE A 58 -4.28 -4.51 5.27
C PHE A 58 -3.23 -5.42 4.61
N ILE A 59 -3.43 -5.68 3.32
CA ILE A 59 -2.53 -6.44 2.46
C ILE A 59 -2.10 -5.52 1.32
N LEU A 60 -0.80 -5.48 1.07
CA LEU A 60 -0.19 -4.70 0.00
C LEU A 60 0.73 -5.59 -0.83
N ILE A 61 0.42 -5.81 -2.10
CA ILE A 61 1.16 -6.72 -2.98
C ILE A 61 1.79 -5.90 -4.10
N SER A 62 3.11 -6.02 -4.24
CA SER A 62 3.86 -5.51 -5.38
C SER A 62 3.92 -6.60 -6.44
N LEU A 63 3.43 -6.30 -7.64
CA LEU A 63 3.53 -7.22 -8.80
C LEU A 63 4.98 -7.36 -9.32
N GLY A 64 5.89 -6.49 -8.86
CA GLY A 64 7.30 -6.57 -9.22
C GLY A 64 7.63 -6.13 -10.66
N PRO A 65 8.80 -6.54 -11.20
CA PRO A 65 9.27 -6.17 -12.54
C PRO A 65 8.40 -6.73 -13.66
N ASP A 66 7.90 -7.95 -13.49
CA ASP A 66 7.13 -8.70 -14.49
C ASP A 66 5.64 -8.30 -14.48
N GLY A 67 5.21 -7.86 -13.30
CA GLY A 67 3.91 -7.34 -12.94
C GLY A 67 2.70 -8.15 -13.34
N ASN A 68 2.89 -9.44 -13.22
CA ASN A 68 1.84 -10.44 -13.22
C ASN A 68 1.65 -10.88 -11.77
N LEU A 69 0.40 -10.96 -11.33
CA LEU A 69 0.03 -11.45 -10.01
C LEU A 69 0.19 -12.99 -9.95
N ASN A 70 0.65 -13.52 -8.82
CA ASN A 70 1.08 -14.91 -8.58
C ASN A 70 2.40 -15.33 -9.26
N THR A 71 3.36 -14.42 -9.32
CA THR A 71 4.74 -14.69 -9.71
C THR A 71 5.66 -14.79 -8.50
N PRO A 72 6.80 -15.52 -8.59
CA PRO A 72 7.79 -15.59 -7.51
C PRO A 72 8.42 -14.22 -7.18
N ASP A 73 8.31 -13.26 -8.09
CA ASP A 73 8.78 -11.87 -7.91
C ASP A 73 7.78 -10.99 -7.16
N ASP A 74 6.58 -11.49 -6.88
CA ASP A 74 5.56 -10.75 -6.12
C ASP A 74 5.98 -10.59 -4.67
N ILE A 75 5.81 -9.37 -4.15
CA ILE A 75 6.12 -9.05 -2.76
C ILE A 75 4.84 -8.66 -2.07
N ALA A 76 4.27 -9.59 -1.31
CA ALA A 76 3.15 -9.33 -0.42
C ALA A 76 3.63 -8.80 0.93
N TYR A 77 3.01 -7.74 1.39
CA TYR A 77 3.21 -7.11 2.69
C TYR A 77 1.86 -7.06 3.40
N GLU A 78 1.66 -8.00 4.32
CA GLU A 78 0.52 -8.01 5.22
C GLU A 78 0.88 -7.28 6.50
N PHE A 79 -0.01 -6.39 6.93
CA PHE A 79 0.10 -5.75 8.24
C PHE A 79 -1.16 -6.02 9.05
N SER A 80 -0.95 -6.57 10.24
CA SER A 80 -1.97 -6.84 11.24
C SER A 80 -1.58 -6.08 12.50
N ALA A 81 -2.44 -5.18 12.99
CA ALA A 81 -2.25 -4.62 14.32
C ALA A 81 -2.74 -5.68 15.32
N ASP A 82 -1.81 -6.28 16.07
CA ASP A 82 -2.10 -7.08 17.26
C ASP A 82 -2.49 -6.16 18.44
#